data_AF-A0A6A6ZRH5-F1
#
_entry.id   AF-A0A6A6ZRH5-F1
#
_cell.length_a   1.000
_cell.length_b   1.000
_cell.length_c   1.000
_cell.angle_alpha   90.00
_cell.angle_beta   90.00
_cell.angle_gamma   90.00
#
_symmetry.space_group_name_H-M   'P 1'
#
loop_
_entity.id
_entity.type
_entity.pdbx_description
1 polymer ?
#
loop_
_entity_poly.entity_id
_entity_poly.type
_entity_poly.pdbx_seq_one_letter_code
_entity_poly.pdbx_strand_id
1 'polypeptide(L)'
;MASRGTTKPSGSDLDQAHAELLRARYKEPDFTQTELNIDKELKQLEERKCWLNTLRKLNRGQHKDWVGRQAPAPFVHDHSIIPYCQAWNVRLAEEMQACLPVEMRNLVYYYLWDKATIIAYPDLMRVAGGTRCVDECATLALPHFVKLDFMGMTTARETVRALYDAFHLRGEHVLVRHPKHIETAVTKDVFGVGLDPGLHLKSLTVRIKLDKLRTARTPHILTKICRHTQSDKIYTQKDELKEWLKALLYIRHKAEFELRIDLFQRDVRLTVIEEVLIALMEILQAFETWNASVATKGFLDSDAEDVIKDVDDYYASPQGTWKMNIRQYLVQALDADLILDRHVHFFNEPSQHVSDRNFIHGMWDESENEYTTDEEDDDRSEDEESEEDEDSEYSSDSELGV
;
A
#
# COMPACT_ATOMS: atom_id res chain seq x y z
N MET A 1 25.28 -109.84 6.40
CA MET A 1 25.17 -110.34 7.78
C MET A 1 26.35 -109.82 8.59
N ALA A 2 26.14 -108.80 9.41
CA ALA A 2 27.06 -108.37 10.45
C ALA A 2 26.21 -108.06 11.70
N SER A 3 26.54 -108.76 12.79
CA SER A 3 25.78 -108.87 14.04
C SER A 3 25.74 -107.54 14.80
N ARG A 4 24.53 -107.03 15.12
CA ARG A 4 24.30 -105.97 16.10
C ARG A 4 24.41 -106.57 17.51
N GLY A 5 25.54 -106.37 18.17
CA GLY A 5 25.70 -106.66 19.59
C GLY A 5 24.96 -105.63 20.43
N THR A 6 23.89 -106.05 21.11
CA THR A 6 23.23 -105.27 22.16
C THR A 6 24.07 -105.35 23.44
N THR A 7 24.88 -104.33 23.69
CA THR A 7 25.51 -104.09 25.00
C THR A 7 24.44 -103.61 25.97
N LYS A 8 24.24 -104.35 27.08
CA LYS A 8 23.43 -103.89 28.21
C LYS A 8 24.10 -102.65 28.82
N PRO A 9 23.37 -101.55 29.04
CA PRO A 9 23.94 -100.37 29.68
C PRO A 9 24.40 -100.73 31.08
N SER A 10 25.60 -100.28 31.44
CA SER A 10 26.15 -100.43 32.77
C SER A 10 25.31 -99.58 33.74
N GLY A 11 25.21 -99.97 35.02
CA GLY A 11 24.44 -99.19 36.02
C GLY A 11 24.85 -97.72 36.13
N SER A 12 26.09 -97.39 35.73
CA SER A 12 26.62 -96.03 35.66
C SER A 12 25.98 -95.16 34.56
N ASP A 13 25.59 -95.74 33.42
CA ASP A 13 25.02 -94.98 32.30
C ASP A 13 23.56 -94.58 32.55
N LEU A 14 22.83 -95.42 33.29
CA LEU A 14 21.45 -95.15 33.70
C LEU A 14 21.38 -94.07 34.79
N ASP A 15 22.31 -94.09 35.75
CA ASP A 15 22.38 -93.07 36.80
C ASP A 15 22.80 -91.71 36.23
N GLN A 16 23.70 -91.69 35.24
CA GLN A 16 24.10 -90.46 34.54
C GLN A 16 22.95 -89.89 33.69
N ALA A 17 22.24 -90.74 32.94
CA ALA A 17 21.06 -90.32 32.17
C ALA A 17 19.94 -89.78 33.08
N HIS A 18 19.72 -90.40 34.25
CA HIS A 18 18.74 -89.94 35.23
C HIS A 18 19.13 -88.59 35.86
N ALA A 19 20.41 -88.39 36.17
CA ALA A 19 20.92 -87.11 36.67
C ALA A 19 20.82 -85.98 35.62
N GLU A 20 21.05 -86.28 34.34
CA GLU A 20 20.85 -85.33 33.24
C GLU A 20 19.36 -84.99 33.04
N LEU A 21 18.46 -85.98 33.14
CA LEU A 21 17.01 -85.77 33.08
C LEU A 21 16.51 -84.91 34.23
N LEU A 22 17.01 -85.12 35.45
CA LEU A 22 16.69 -84.29 36.60
C LEU A 22 17.21 -82.85 36.40
N ARG A 23 18.44 -82.67 35.90
CA ARG A 23 18.97 -81.33 35.58
C ARG A 23 18.18 -80.62 34.49
N ALA A 24 17.72 -81.34 33.46
CA ALA A 24 16.86 -80.78 32.42
C ALA A 24 15.51 -80.34 33.01
N ARG A 25 14.91 -81.17 33.88
CA ARG A 25 13.66 -80.87 34.60
C ARG A 25 13.78 -79.68 35.57
N TYR A 26 14.94 -79.49 36.19
CA TYR A 26 15.22 -78.30 37.02
C TYR A 26 15.52 -77.04 36.20
N LYS A 27 15.81 -77.15 34.90
CA LYS A 27 15.97 -76.00 33.98
C LYS A 27 14.65 -75.57 33.32
N GLU A 28 13.67 -76.47 33.18
CA GLU A 28 12.29 -76.13 32.72
C GLU A 28 11.62 -74.95 33.47
N PRO A 29 11.71 -74.81 34.82
CA PRO A 29 11.16 -73.65 35.52
C PRO A 29 11.89 -72.33 35.21
N ASP A 30 13.21 -72.37 34.95
CA ASP A 30 13.97 -71.18 34.54
C ASP A 30 13.62 -70.75 33.11
N PHE A 31 13.41 -71.71 32.20
CA PHE A 31 12.93 -71.42 30.84
C PHE A 31 11.53 -70.82 30.85
N THR A 32 10.60 -71.38 31.63
CA THR A 32 9.23 -70.85 31.74
C THR A 32 9.19 -69.48 32.42
N GLN A 33 10.05 -69.21 33.40
CA GLN A 33 10.17 -67.87 34.00
C GLN A 33 10.77 -66.85 33.01
N THR A 34 11.72 -67.29 32.17
CA THR A 34 12.30 -66.44 31.12
C THR A 34 11.27 -66.13 30.04
N GLU A 35 10.48 -67.11 29.61
CA GLU A 35 9.36 -66.92 28.67
C GLU A 35 8.31 -65.95 29.24
N LEU A 36 7.92 -66.11 30.51
CA LEU A 36 6.99 -65.18 31.18
C LEU A 36 7.53 -63.76 31.28
N ASN A 37 8.84 -63.60 31.50
CA ASN A 37 9.49 -62.30 31.52
C ASN A 37 9.52 -61.66 30.12
N ILE A 38 9.82 -62.44 29.09
CA ILE A 38 9.80 -62.00 27.68
C ILE A 38 8.38 -61.57 27.30
N ASP A 39 7.36 -62.36 27.62
CA ASP A 39 5.95 -62.02 27.34
C ASP A 39 5.52 -60.74 28.06
N LYS A 40 5.98 -60.54 29.30
CA LYS A 40 5.72 -59.31 30.06
C LYS A 40 6.41 -58.10 29.42
N GLU A 41 7.65 -58.24 28.95
CA GLU A 41 8.36 -57.18 28.23
C GLU A 41 7.69 -56.87 26.89
N LEU A 42 7.27 -57.89 26.14
CA LEU A 42 6.54 -57.71 24.89
C LEU A 42 5.25 -56.92 25.11
N LYS A 43 4.49 -57.27 26.16
CA LYS A 43 3.28 -56.52 26.53
C LYS A 43 3.57 -55.07 26.90
N GLN A 44 4.63 -54.81 27.67
CA GLN A 44 5.05 -53.44 28.02
C GLN A 44 5.48 -52.64 26.78
N LEU A 45 6.19 -53.27 25.84
CA LEU A 45 6.59 -52.65 24.59
C LEU A 45 5.39 -52.34 23.69
N GLU A 46 4.38 -53.22 23.66
CA GLU A 46 3.14 -52.97 22.93
C GLU A 46 2.33 -51.81 23.52
N GLU A 47 2.19 -51.76 24.85
CA GLU A 47 1.55 -50.64 25.56
C GLU A 47 2.30 -49.32 25.27
N ARG A 48 3.63 -49.34 25.33
CA ARG A 48 4.46 -48.16 25.02
C ARG A 48 4.36 -47.74 23.55
N LYS A 49 4.29 -48.71 22.62
CA LYS A 49 4.07 -48.45 21.20
C LYS A 49 2.69 -47.83 20.96
N CYS A 50 1.66 -48.33 21.64
CA CYS A 50 0.31 -47.77 21.58
C CYS A 50 0.29 -46.33 22.10
N TRP A 51 0.89 -46.09 23.26
CA TRP A 51 1.01 -44.76 23.86
C TRP A 51 1.75 -43.77 22.95
N LEU A 52 2.91 -44.16 22.40
CA LEU A 52 3.68 -43.33 21.46
C LEU A 52 2.90 -43.02 20.18
N ASN A 53 2.12 -43.98 19.66
CA ASN A 53 1.29 -43.76 18.49
C ASN A 53 0.16 -42.78 18.78
N THR A 54 -0.46 -42.85 19.95
CA THR A 54 -1.46 -41.88 20.40
C THR A 54 -0.85 -40.48 20.53
N LEU A 55 0.34 -40.37 21.16
CA LEU A 55 1.05 -39.10 21.29
C LEU A 55 1.40 -38.50 19.91
N ARG A 56 1.87 -39.33 18.97
CA ARG A 56 2.13 -38.90 17.59
C ARG A 56 0.87 -38.44 16.87
N LYS A 57 -0.28 -39.09 17.08
CA LYS A 57 -1.56 -38.67 16.48
C LYS A 57 -2.05 -37.33 17.05
N LEU A 58 -1.95 -37.13 18.36
CA LEU A 58 -2.26 -35.87 19.02
C LEU A 58 -1.37 -34.74 18.52
N ASN A 59 -0.04 -34.96 18.49
CA ASN A 59 0.91 -33.98 17.98
C ASN A 59 0.71 -33.69 16.48
N ARG A 60 0.30 -34.68 15.67
CA ARG A 60 -0.04 -34.45 14.26
C ARG A 60 -1.33 -33.65 14.10
N GLY A 61 -2.32 -33.84 14.98
CA GLY A 61 -3.54 -33.01 15.02
C GLY A 61 -3.18 -31.56 15.32
N GLN A 62 -2.48 -31.33 16.43
CA GLN A 62 -2.00 -30.00 16.82
C GLN A 62 -1.10 -29.38 15.74
N HIS A 63 -0.17 -30.13 15.16
CA HIS A 63 0.69 -29.59 14.11
C HIS A 63 -0.07 -29.30 12.80
N LYS A 64 -1.12 -30.06 12.48
CA LYS A 64 -2.00 -29.73 11.34
C LYS A 64 -2.84 -28.48 11.61
N ASP A 65 -3.32 -28.30 12.84
CA ASP A 65 -4.02 -27.09 13.26
C ASP A 65 -3.07 -25.88 13.31
N TRP A 66 -1.77 -26.12 13.54
CA TRP A 66 -0.76 -25.07 13.68
C TRP A 66 -0.01 -24.72 12.38
N VAL A 67 0.17 -25.67 11.47
CA VAL A 67 1.09 -25.55 10.31
C VAL A 67 0.49 -26.13 9.02
N GLY A 68 -0.67 -26.79 9.09
CA GLY A 68 -1.27 -27.43 7.93
C GLY A 68 -1.81 -26.41 6.91
N ARG A 69 -1.38 -26.53 5.64
CA ARG A 69 -1.91 -25.80 4.47
C ARG A 69 -3.44 -25.91 4.25
N GLN A 70 -4.15 -26.69 5.08
CA GLN A 70 -5.59 -26.96 5.00
C GLN A 70 -6.39 -26.49 6.23
N ALA A 71 -5.73 -26.11 7.33
CA ALA A 71 -6.38 -25.19 8.26
C ALA A 71 -6.46 -23.85 7.52
N PRO A 72 -7.58 -23.11 7.58
CA PRO A 72 -7.58 -21.79 6.99
C PRO A 72 -6.42 -21.03 7.66
N ALA A 73 -5.44 -20.60 6.86
CA ALA A 73 -4.29 -19.81 7.26
C ALA A 73 -4.57 -18.75 8.36
N PRO A 74 -5.77 -18.16 8.50
CA PRO A 74 -6.14 -17.32 9.64
C PRO A 74 -6.08 -17.96 11.05
N PHE A 75 -6.19 -19.28 11.26
CA PHE A 75 -6.44 -19.77 12.64
C PHE A 75 -5.31 -19.47 13.63
N VAL A 76 -4.07 -19.89 13.36
CA VAL A 76 -2.92 -19.61 14.26
C VAL A 76 -2.56 -18.14 14.29
N HIS A 77 -2.59 -17.52 13.12
CA HIS A 77 -2.29 -16.12 12.96
C HIS A 77 -3.24 -15.26 13.81
N ASP A 78 -4.54 -15.50 13.69
CA ASP A 78 -5.57 -14.67 14.34
C ASP A 78 -5.80 -15.04 15.80
N HIS A 79 -5.57 -16.30 16.21
CA HIS A 79 -5.83 -16.74 17.59
C HIS A 79 -4.59 -16.73 18.49
N SER A 80 -3.38 -16.76 17.92
CA SER A 80 -2.13 -16.82 18.70
C SER A 80 -1.19 -15.67 18.40
N ILE A 81 -0.90 -15.41 17.13
CA ILE A 81 0.12 -14.42 16.75
C ILE A 81 -0.41 -12.99 16.97
N ILE A 82 -1.57 -12.65 16.41
CA ILE A 82 -2.17 -11.31 16.55
C ILE A 82 -2.37 -10.96 18.04
N PRO A 83 -3.02 -11.80 18.88
CA PRO A 83 -3.24 -11.46 20.28
C PRO A 83 -1.93 -11.32 21.08
N TYR A 84 -0.93 -12.16 20.80
CA TYR A 84 0.40 -12.02 21.41
C TYR A 84 1.05 -10.69 21.02
N CYS A 85 1.05 -10.35 19.74
CA CYS A 85 1.60 -9.09 19.24
C CYS A 85 0.87 -7.88 19.82
N GLN A 86 -0.46 -7.91 19.92
CA GLN A 86 -1.26 -6.87 20.56
C GLN A 86 -0.87 -6.70 22.02
N ALA A 87 -0.90 -7.78 22.81
CA ALA A 87 -0.57 -7.74 24.23
C ALA A 87 0.86 -7.23 24.49
N TRP A 88 1.82 -7.67 23.68
CA TRP A 88 3.20 -7.22 23.79
C TRP A 88 3.37 -5.74 23.43
N ASN A 89 2.77 -5.28 22.31
CA ASN A 89 2.88 -3.88 21.90
C ASN A 89 2.17 -2.92 22.86
N VAL A 90 0.99 -3.30 23.40
CA VAL A 90 0.28 -2.49 24.38
C VAL A 90 1.13 -2.32 25.64
N ARG A 91 1.69 -3.43 26.14
CA ARG A 91 2.57 -3.38 27.31
C ARG A 91 3.81 -2.53 27.05
N LEU A 92 4.46 -2.69 25.90
CA LEU A 92 5.61 -1.86 25.52
C LEU A 92 5.22 -0.37 25.46
N ALA A 93 4.07 -0.06 24.88
CA ALA A 93 3.55 1.30 24.79
C ALA A 93 3.30 1.90 26.19
N GLU A 94 2.71 1.14 27.10
CA GLU A 94 2.50 1.55 28.50
C GLU A 94 3.82 1.79 29.23
N GLU A 95 4.79 0.86 29.10
CA GLU A 95 6.13 1.01 29.69
C GLU A 95 6.86 2.24 29.11
N MET A 96 6.72 2.50 27.81
CA MET A 96 7.28 3.68 27.16
C MET A 96 6.65 4.98 27.66
N GLN A 97 5.33 5.02 27.83
CA GLN A 97 4.60 6.16 28.39
C GLN A 97 5.01 6.45 29.85
N ALA A 98 5.24 5.40 30.65
CA ALA A 98 5.60 5.53 32.05
C ALA A 98 7.08 5.92 32.27
N CYS A 99 7.99 5.42 31.44
CA CYS A 99 9.43 5.57 31.65
C CYS A 99 10.06 6.73 30.87
N LEU A 100 9.51 7.08 29.70
CA LEU A 100 10.11 8.10 28.84
C LEU A 100 9.33 9.41 28.93
N PRO A 101 10.02 10.57 29.02
CA PRO A 101 9.37 11.87 28.85
C PRO A 101 8.88 12.05 27.41
N VAL A 102 7.92 12.96 27.21
CA VAL A 102 7.24 13.20 25.92
C VAL A 102 8.24 13.45 24.80
N GLU A 103 9.31 14.20 25.06
CA GLU A 103 10.33 14.56 24.07
C GLU A 103 11.05 13.33 23.54
N MET A 104 11.37 12.37 24.42
CA MET A 104 12.03 11.12 24.03
C MET A 104 11.08 10.21 23.26
N ARG A 105 9.79 10.19 23.61
CA ARG A 105 8.77 9.45 22.85
C ARG A 105 8.58 10.03 21.45
N ASN A 106 8.54 11.35 21.32
CA ASN A 106 8.45 12.02 20.02
C ASN A 106 9.61 11.67 19.10
N LEU A 107 10.82 11.50 19.63
CA LEU A 107 11.96 10.99 18.86
C LEU A 107 11.69 9.58 18.34
N VAL A 108 11.20 8.67 19.19
CA VAL A 108 10.82 7.31 18.78
C VAL A 108 9.77 7.35 17.66
N TYR A 109 8.69 8.11 17.83
CA TYR A 109 7.62 8.20 16.83
C TYR A 109 8.10 8.78 15.51
N TYR A 110 9.00 9.78 15.54
CA TYR A 110 9.59 10.35 14.33
C TYR A 110 10.35 9.30 13.50
N TYR A 111 11.02 8.35 14.16
CA TYR A 111 11.71 7.24 13.49
C TYR A 111 10.76 6.13 13.00
N LEU A 112 9.57 5.99 13.59
CA LEU A 112 8.55 5.07 13.06
C LEU A 112 8.01 5.54 11.70
N TRP A 113 7.96 6.86 11.48
CA TRP A 113 7.55 7.45 10.21
C TRP A 113 8.76 7.70 9.30
N ASP A 114 9.27 6.65 8.68
CA ASP A 114 10.34 6.77 7.69
C ASP A 114 9.86 7.44 6.39
N LYS A 115 10.80 7.74 5.47
CA LYS A 115 10.47 8.43 4.21
C LYS A 115 9.51 7.60 3.35
N ALA A 116 9.67 6.28 3.33
CA ALA A 116 8.80 5.38 2.57
C ALA A 116 7.36 5.43 3.06
N THR A 117 7.15 5.42 4.38
CA THR A 117 5.82 5.49 5.00
C THR A 117 5.16 6.84 4.78
N ILE A 118 5.93 7.93 4.81
CA ILE A 118 5.46 9.29 4.48
C ILE A 118 5.01 9.36 3.02
N ILE A 119 5.78 8.82 2.08
CA ILE A 119 5.43 8.79 0.65
C ILE A 119 4.14 7.97 0.43
N ALA A 120 3.98 6.87 1.16
CA ALA A 120 2.79 6.01 1.10
C ALA A 120 1.55 6.61 1.79
N TYR A 121 1.65 7.78 2.44
CA TYR A 121 0.57 8.38 3.21
C TYR A 121 -0.76 8.56 2.46
N PRO A 122 -0.81 9.03 1.19
CA PRO A 122 -2.09 9.16 0.48
C PRO A 122 -2.81 7.82 0.36
N ASP A 123 -2.05 6.73 0.18
CA ASP A 123 -2.59 5.39 0.12
C ASP A 123 -3.01 4.88 1.50
N LEU A 124 -2.25 5.21 2.57
CA LEU A 124 -2.66 4.94 3.96
C LEU A 124 -3.97 5.65 4.34
N MET A 125 -4.14 6.91 3.94
CA MET A 125 -5.39 7.67 4.16
C MET A 125 -6.59 7.01 3.47
N ARG A 126 -6.41 6.45 2.28
CA ARG A 126 -7.48 5.74 1.55
C ARG A 126 -7.86 4.44 2.26
N VAL A 127 -6.87 3.67 2.71
CA VAL A 127 -7.06 2.44 3.49
C VAL A 127 -7.76 2.75 4.81
N ALA A 128 -7.25 3.72 5.56
CA ALA A 128 -7.81 4.15 6.85
C ALA A 128 -9.24 4.72 6.70
N GLY A 129 -9.49 5.48 5.64
CA GLY A 129 -10.78 6.09 5.34
C GLY A 129 -11.85 5.12 4.82
N GLY A 130 -11.51 3.85 4.56
CA GLY A 130 -12.44 2.81 4.08
C GLY A 130 -12.87 2.98 2.62
N THR A 131 -12.07 3.64 1.79
CA THR A 131 -12.42 4.01 0.39
C THR A 131 -11.84 3.08 -0.67
N ARG A 132 -11.25 1.93 -0.28
CA ARG A 132 -10.79 0.88 -1.20
C ARG A 132 -11.58 -0.42 -0.98
N CYS A 133 -11.87 -1.12 -2.08
CA CYS A 133 -12.35 -2.50 -2.07
C CYS A 133 -11.32 -3.41 -1.37
N VAL A 134 -11.84 -4.37 -0.61
CA VAL A 134 -11.08 -5.33 0.21
C VAL A 134 -10.19 -6.26 -0.63
N ASP A 135 -10.46 -6.36 -1.95
CA ASP A 135 -9.88 -7.41 -2.80
C ASP A 135 -8.58 -7.03 -3.54
N GLU A 136 -8.28 -5.74 -3.77
CA GLU A 136 -7.10 -5.31 -4.57
C GLU A 136 -5.92 -4.78 -3.75
N CYS A 137 -6.06 -4.66 -2.42
CA CYS A 137 -5.07 -3.97 -1.58
C CYS A 137 -4.58 -4.80 -0.39
N ALA A 138 -4.44 -6.12 -0.57
CA ALA A 138 -3.87 -7.02 0.44
C ALA A 138 -2.44 -6.63 0.90
N THR A 139 -1.77 -5.71 0.20
CA THR A 139 -0.39 -5.27 0.45
C THR A 139 -0.25 -4.02 1.33
N LEU A 140 -1.29 -3.18 1.48
CA LEU A 140 -1.20 -1.92 2.24
C LEU A 140 -2.06 -1.99 3.51
N ALA A 141 -1.54 -2.68 4.53
CA ALA A 141 -2.12 -2.65 5.87
C ALA A 141 -1.63 -1.42 6.66
N LEU A 142 -2.50 -0.82 7.47
CA LEU A 142 -2.07 0.20 8.43
C LEU A 142 -0.96 -0.34 9.35
N PRO A 143 0.12 0.42 9.60
CA PRO A 143 1.16 -0.01 10.53
C PRO A 143 0.59 -0.29 11.92
N HIS A 144 1.11 -1.33 12.59
CA HIS A 144 0.63 -1.72 13.93
C HIS A 144 0.75 -0.57 14.94
N PHE A 145 1.75 0.29 14.81
CA PHE A 145 1.98 1.42 15.72
C PHE A 145 0.93 2.55 15.62
N VAL A 146 -0.02 2.45 14.67
CA VAL A 146 -1.16 3.36 14.53
C VAL A 146 -2.46 2.72 15.00
N LYS A 147 -2.51 1.39 15.08
CA LYS A 147 -3.72 0.64 15.42
C LYS A 147 -3.95 0.68 16.93
N LEU A 148 -5.17 1.03 17.33
CA LEU A 148 -5.59 1.11 18.73
C LEU A 148 -5.37 -0.22 19.48
N ASP A 149 -5.71 -1.34 18.85
CA ASP A 149 -5.60 -2.66 19.49
C ASP A 149 -4.14 -3.08 19.76
N PHE A 150 -3.18 -2.42 19.13
CA PHE A 150 -1.75 -2.71 19.29
C PHE A 150 -1.05 -1.72 20.22
N MET A 151 -1.41 -0.43 20.19
CA MET A 151 -0.67 0.60 20.94
C MET A 151 -1.46 1.21 22.09
N GLY A 152 -2.77 1.00 22.14
CA GLY A 152 -3.68 1.77 22.98
C GLY A 152 -3.89 3.21 22.47
N MET A 153 -4.95 3.84 22.96
CA MET A 153 -5.42 5.15 22.49
C MET A 153 -4.38 6.27 22.64
N THR A 154 -3.74 6.39 23.80
CA THR A 154 -2.80 7.48 24.08
C THR A 154 -1.59 7.44 23.16
N THR A 155 -0.94 6.28 23.07
CA THR A 155 0.28 6.11 22.25
C THR A 155 -0.04 6.19 20.77
N ALA A 156 -1.13 5.55 20.30
CA ALA A 156 -1.56 5.67 18.91
C ALA A 156 -1.81 7.14 18.51
N ARG A 157 -2.46 7.93 19.38
CA ARG A 157 -2.69 9.36 19.15
C ARG A 157 -1.39 10.15 19.08
N GLU A 158 -0.45 9.91 20.00
CA GLU A 158 0.86 10.56 19.95
C GLU A 158 1.63 10.21 18.68
N THR A 159 1.60 8.94 18.26
CA THR A 159 2.24 8.48 17.01
C THR A 159 1.64 9.16 15.79
N VAL A 160 0.30 9.24 15.68
CA VAL A 160 -0.37 9.93 14.56
C VAL A 160 -0.10 11.44 14.60
N ARG A 161 -0.01 12.06 15.78
CA ARG A 161 0.41 13.46 15.88
C ARG A 161 1.83 13.65 15.35
N ALA A 162 2.75 12.76 15.72
CA ALA A 162 4.13 12.80 15.24
C ALA A 162 4.25 12.65 13.73
N LEU A 163 3.29 12.00 13.05
CA LEU A 163 3.22 11.96 11.59
C LEU A 163 3.05 13.37 10.99
N TYR A 164 2.09 14.14 11.50
CA TYR A 164 1.84 15.51 11.03
C TYR A 164 3.04 16.43 11.30
N ASP A 165 3.70 16.26 12.45
CA ASP A 165 4.94 16.97 12.75
C ASP A 165 6.09 16.52 11.82
N ALA A 166 6.18 15.23 11.49
CA ALA A 166 7.23 14.69 10.62
C ALA A 166 7.15 15.21 9.17
N PHE A 167 5.94 15.42 8.63
CA PHE A 167 5.77 16.09 7.33
C PHE A 167 6.48 17.44 7.33
N HIS A 168 6.09 18.31 8.27
CA HIS A 168 6.62 19.67 8.36
C HIS A 168 8.14 19.69 8.64
N LEU A 169 8.63 18.87 9.59
CA LEU A 169 10.06 18.82 9.93
C LEU A 169 10.96 18.34 8.78
N ARG A 170 10.40 17.60 7.82
CA ARG A 170 11.12 17.12 6.63
C ARG A 170 10.94 18.02 5.41
N GLY A 171 10.19 19.12 5.53
CA GLY A 171 9.82 19.96 4.39
C GLY A 171 8.87 19.26 3.42
N GLU A 172 8.20 18.21 3.87
CA GLU A 172 7.19 17.48 3.12
C GLU A 172 5.80 18.05 3.43
N HIS A 173 4.86 17.85 2.51
CA HIS A 173 3.50 18.31 2.65
C HIS A 173 2.54 17.12 2.71
N VAL A 174 1.46 17.25 3.48
CA VAL A 174 0.36 16.30 3.40
C VAL A 174 -0.24 16.38 1.99
N LEU A 175 -0.23 15.28 1.25
CA LEU A 175 -0.63 15.27 -0.15
C LEU A 175 -2.09 14.83 -0.33
N VAL A 176 -2.91 15.69 -0.93
CA VAL A 176 -4.29 15.42 -1.37
C VAL A 176 -4.31 15.33 -2.89
N ARG A 177 -4.53 14.14 -3.44
CA ARG A 177 -4.49 13.89 -4.90
C ARG A 177 -5.71 14.42 -5.67
N HIS A 178 -6.79 14.83 -4.99
CA HIS A 178 -7.99 15.36 -5.61
C HIS A 178 -8.76 16.30 -4.66
N PRO A 179 -9.26 17.47 -5.13
CA PRO A 179 -9.95 18.46 -4.29
C PRO A 179 -11.11 17.92 -3.44
N LYS A 180 -11.96 17.04 -4.01
CA LYS A 180 -13.03 16.34 -3.27
C LYS A 180 -12.60 15.64 -1.96
N HIS A 181 -11.30 15.36 -1.76
CA HIS A 181 -10.77 14.72 -0.56
C HIS A 181 -10.19 15.69 0.47
N ILE A 182 -10.17 17.00 0.18
CA ILE A 182 -9.67 18.03 1.11
C ILE A 182 -10.43 17.96 2.43
N GLU A 183 -11.76 17.93 2.38
CA GLU A 183 -12.59 17.88 3.59
C GLU A 183 -12.22 16.68 4.47
N THR A 184 -12.13 15.49 3.86
CA THR A 184 -11.72 14.28 4.59
C THR A 184 -10.33 14.43 5.20
N ALA A 185 -9.37 15.01 4.47
CA ALA A 185 -8.01 15.19 4.96
C ALA A 185 -7.92 16.18 6.13
N VAL A 186 -8.79 17.20 6.16
CA VAL A 186 -8.75 18.27 7.16
C VAL A 186 -9.65 17.99 8.37
N THR A 187 -10.78 17.30 8.20
CA THR A 187 -11.80 17.19 9.26
C THR A 187 -12.01 15.77 9.78
N LYS A 188 -11.61 14.73 9.02
CA LYS A 188 -11.88 13.33 9.40
C LYS A 188 -10.66 12.68 10.02
N ASP A 189 -10.84 12.18 11.24
CA ASP A 189 -9.88 11.27 11.87
C ASP A 189 -9.93 9.89 11.18
N VAL A 190 -9.16 9.73 10.10
CA VAL A 190 -9.16 8.45 9.38
C VAL A 190 -8.51 7.32 10.17
N PHE A 191 -7.64 7.64 11.14
CA PHE A 191 -6.95 6.63 11.95
C PHE A 191 -7.78 6.20 13.17
N GLY A 192 -8.84 6.95 13.50
CA GLY A 192 -9.75 6.65 14.59
C GLY A 192 -9.12 6.81 15.99
N VAL A 193 -8.08 7.64 16.12
CA VAL A 193 -7.31 7.85 17.36
C VAL A 193 -7.80 9.03 18.22
N GLY A 194 -8.95 9.60 17.86
CA GLY A 194 -9.53 10.81 18.45
C GLY A 194 -8.69 12.06 18.21
N LEU A 195 -8.14 12.23 17.01
CA LEU A 195 -7.32 13.37 16.62
C LEU A 195 -8.02 14.20 15.53
N ASP A 196 -8.07 15.52 15.70
CA ASP A 196 -8.63 16.45 14.71
C ASP A 196 -7.50 16.92 13.77
N PRO A 197 -7.44 16.46 12.50
CA PRO A 197 -6.34 16.77 11.59
C PRO A 197 -6.16 18.27 11.38
N GLY A 198 -7.24 19.05 11.33
CA GLY A 198 -7.21 20.50 11.11
C GLY A 198 -6.50 21.29 12.23
N LEU A 199 -6.34 20.67 13.41
CA LEU A 199 -5.56 21.21 14.52
C LEU A 199 -4.06 20.84 14.47
N HIS A 200 -3.66 19.92 13.60
CA HIS A 200 -2.29 19.40 13.57
C HIS A 200 -1.60 19.60 12.21
N LEU A 201 -2.37 19.81 11.14
CA LEU A 201 -1.87 20.13 9.82
C LEU A 201 -1.11 21.46 9.81
N LYS A 202 0.16 21.40 9.40
CA LYS A 202 1.05 22.56 9.18
C LYS A 202 1.36 22.81 7.72
N SER A 203 1.35 21.77 6.89
CA SER A 203 1.60 21.86 5.46
C SER A 203 0.66 20.93 4.69
N LEU A 204 0.14 21.41 3.56
CA LEU A 204 -0.76 20.64 2.68
C LEU A 204 -0.45 20.97 1.22
N THR A 205 -0.39 19.93 0.39
CA THR A 205 -0.35 20.04 -1.07
C THR A 205 -1.65 19.47 -1.64
N VAL A 206 -2.38 20.28 -2.39
CA VAL A 206 -3.58 19.85 -3.11
C VAL A 206 -3.23 19.76 -4.59
N ARG A 207 -3.29 18.54 -5.14
CA ARG A 207 -3.17 18.31 -6.58
C ARG A 207 -4.54 18.41 -7.24
N ILE A 208 -4.62 19.27 -8.25
CA ILE A 208 -5.83 19.55 -9.01
C ILE A 208 -5.56 19.15 -10.45
N LYS A 209 -6.06 17.98 -10.86
CA LYS A 209 -6.07 17.59 -12.27
C LYS A 209 -7.16 18.37 -13.00
N LEU A 210 -6.76 19.42 -13.72
CA LEU A 210 -7.63 20.34 -14.44
C LEU A 210 -8.52 19.61 -15.46
N ASP A 211 -7.97 18.59 -16.11
CA ASP A 211 -8.71 17.79 -17.09
C ASP A 211 -9.90 17.03 -16.46
N LYS A 212 -9.77 16.63 -15.19
CA LYS A 212 -10.84 15.94 -14.44
C LYS A 212 -11.91 16.88 -13.91
N LEU A 213 -11.67 18.18 -13.91
CA LEU A 213 -12.65 19.18 -13.48
C LEU A 213 -13.58 19.61 -14.61
N ARG A 214 -13.45 19.05 -15.81
CA ARG A 214 -14.27 19.44 -16.95
C ARG A 214 -15.71 18.99 -16.74
N THR A 215 -16.66 19.82 -17.16
CA THR A 215 -18.09 19.46 -17.16
C THR A 215 -18.32 18.28 -18.09
N ALA A 216 -19.11 17.27 -17.72
CA ALA A 216 -19.32 16.14 -18.62
C ALA A 216 -19.89 16.58 -19.98
N ARG A 217 -19.41 15.98 -21.08
CA ARG A 217 -19.90 16.27 -22.43
C ARG A 217 -21.41 16.04 -22.50
N THR A 218 -22.18 17.06 -22.89
CA THR A 218 -23.63 16.91 -23.11
C THR A 218 -23.87 15.91 -24.26
N PRO A 219 -24.49 14.75 -24.02
CA PRO A 219 -24.67 13.72 -25.03
C PRO A 219 -25.76 14.16 -26.02
N HIS A 220 -25.36 14.82 -27.11
CA HIS A 220 -26.28 15.15 -28.19
C HIS A 220 -25.57 15.13 -29.55
N ILE A 221 -26.34 14.78 -30.58
CA ILE A 221 -25.84 14.63 -31.94
C ILE A 221 -25.47 15.99 -32.52
N LEU A 222 -24.26 16.08 -33.08
CA LEU A 222 -23.74 17.26 -33.76
C LEU A 222 -24.62 17.59 -34.98
N THR A 223 -25.43 18.64 -34.89
CA THR A 223 -26.22 19.13 -36.02
C THR A 223 -25.89 20.58 -36.35
N LYS A 224 -26.19 21.02 -37.59
CA LYS A 224 -25.96 22.39 -38.03
C LYS A 224 -26.78 23.45 -37.28
N ILE A 225 -27.78 23.01 -36.52
CA ILE A 225 -28.78 23.85 -35.84
C ILE A 225 -28.67 23.68 -34.31
N CYS A 226 -27.56 23.14 -33.82
CA CYS A 226 -27.41 22.91 -32.39
C CYS A 226 -27.46 24.24 -31.60
N ARG A 227 -28.31 24.26 -30.57
CA ARG A 227 -28.46 25.38 -29.65
C ARG A 227 -27.98 24.92 -28.29
N HIS A 228 -27.08 25.71 -27.72
CA HIS A 228 -26.44 25.41 -26.46
C HIS A 228 -26.92 26.38 -25.39
N THR A 229 -27.21 25.86 -24.22
CA THR A 229 -27.55 26.63 -23.03
C THR A 229 -26.30 27.25 -22.41
N GLN A 230 -26.48 28.19 -21.47
CA GLN A 230 -25.34 28.73 -20.73
C GLN A 230 -24.61 27.66 -19.91
N SER A 231 -25.33 26.62 -19.44
CA SER A 231 -24.75 25.45 -18.77
C SER A 231 -23.88 24.61 -19.69
N ASP A 232 -24.22 24.50 -20.97
CA ASP A 232 -23.40 23.78 -21.96
C ASP A 232 -22.08 24.51 -22.28
N LYS A 233 -22.01 25.81 -21.93
CA LYS A 233 -20.81 26.65 -22.10
C LYS A 233 -19.86 26.62 -20.90
N ILE A 234 -20.30 26.05 -19.77
CA ILE A 234 -19.46 25.95 -18.58
C ILE A 234 -18.39 24.91 -18.87
N TYR A 235 -17.12 25.30 -18.80
CA TYR A 235 -16.01 24.43 -19.16
C TYR A 235 -15.57 23.56 -17.98
N THR A 236 -15.64 24.09 -16.76
CA THR A 236 -15.21 23.42 -15.53
C THR A 236 -16.31 23.38 -14.47
N GLN A 237 -16.25 22.39 -13.58
CA GLN A 237 -17.05 22.28 -12.36
C GLN A 237 -16.58 23.29 -11.29
N LYS A 238 -16.41 24.56 -11.66
CA LYS A 238 -15.83 25.60 -10.78
C LYS A 238 -16.59 25.79 -9.46
N ASP A 239 -17.90 25.61 -9.46
CA ASP A 239 -18.72 25.78 -8.26
C ASP A 239 -18.50 24.62 -7.28
N GLU A 240 -18.39 23.38 -7.78
CA GLU A 240 -18.01 22.23 -6.97
C GLU A 240 -16.59 22.37 -6.43
N LEU A 241 -15.65 22.85 -7.28
CA LEU A 241 -14.28 23.13 -6.85
C LEU A 241 -14.26 24.13 -5.70
N LYS A 242 -15.02 25.23 -5.78
CA LYS A 242 -15.15 26.20 -4.69
C LYS A 242 -15.66 25.56 -3.41
N GLU A 243 -16.70 24.74 -3.49
CA GLU A 243 -17.23 24.04 -2.31
C GLU A 243 -16.18 23.10 -1.68
N TRP A 244 -15.43 22.34 -2.47
CA TRP A 244 -14.36 21.49 -1.96
C TRP A 244 -13.23 22.29 -1.30
N LEU A 245 -12.86 23.41 -1.91
CA LEU A 245 -11.80 24.29 -1.42
C LEU A 245 -12.17 25.01 -0.12
N LYS A 246 -13.46 25.30 0.13
CA LYS A 246 -13.92 25.89 1.41
C LYS A 246 -13.51 25.06 2.62
N ALA A 247 -13.32 23.75 2.47
CA ALA A 247 -12.87 22.90 3.56
C ALA A 247 -11.46 23.27 4.08
N LEU A 248 -10.63 23.93 3.25
CA LEU A 248 -9.34 24.48 3.69
C LEU A 248 -9.49 25.54 4.80
N LEU A 249 -10.66 26.18 4.88
CA LEU A 249 -10.92 27.23 5.87
C LEU A 249 -11.10 26.70 7.30
N TYR A 250 -11.25 25.38 7.47
CA TYR A 250 -11.33 24.72 8.78
C TYR A 250 -9.97 24.59 9.48
N ILE A 251 -8.86 24.84 8.79
CA ILE A 251 -7.51 24.74 9.35
C ILE A 251 -7.30 25.84 10.41
N ARG A 252 -6.81 25.45 11.59
CA ARG A 252 -6.70 26.38 12.74
C ARG A 252 -5.36 27.13 12.80
N HIS A 253 -4.26 26.48 12.40
CA HIS A 253 -2.89 27.03 12.49
C HIS A 253 -2.55 27.99 11.35
N LYS A 254 -3.40 28.99 11.15
CA LYS A 254 -3.46 29.72 9.88
C LYS A 254 -2.18 30.48 9.52
N ALA A 255 -1.48 31.09 10.47
CA ALA A 255 -0.30 31.93 10.19
C ALA A 255 0.99 31.15 9.90
N GLU A 256 1.11 29.92 10.39
CA GLU A 256 2.30 29.08 10.18
C GLU A 256 2.03 27.99 9.12
N PHE A 257 0.88 28.08 8.45
CA PHE A 257 0.45 27.06 7.51
C PHE A 257 1.05 27.29 6.12
N GLU A 258 1.50 26.21 5.51
CA GLU A 258 2.01 26.18 4.14
C GLU A 258 1.05 25.43 3.22
N LEU A 259 0.35 26.17 2.36
CA LEU A 259 -0.52 25.61 1.33
C LEU A 259 0.21 25.58 -0.02
N ARG A 260 0.26 24.42 -0.66
CA ARG A 260 0.68 24.29 -2.06
C ARG A 260 -0.48 23.80 -2.90
N ILE A 261 -0.71 24.44 -4.04
CA ILE A 261 -1.71 24.02 -5.02
C ILE A 261 -0.98 23.68 -6.31
N ASP A 262 -1.03 22.40 -6.67
CA ASP A 262 -0.41 21.91 -7.90
C ASP A 262 -1.51 21.69 -8.94
N LEU A 263 -1.54 22.52 -9.98
CA LEU A 263 -2.47 22.43 -11.10
C LEU A 263 -1.85 21.55 -12.20
N PHE A 264 -2.47 20.41 -12.52
CA PHE A 264 -2.00 19.50 -13.55
C PHE A 264 -2.93 19.55 -14.76
N GLN A 265 -2.36 19.71 -15.93
CA GLN A 265 -3.11 19.68 -17.18
C GLN A 265 -2.28 19.03 -18.28
N ARG A 266 -2.77 17.93 -18.86
CA ARG A 266 -2.14 17.30 -20.03
C ARG A 266 -2.43 18.12 -21.28
N ASP A 267 -3.71 18.41 -21.52
CA ASP A 267 -4.14 19.19 -22.69
C ASP A 267 -4.29 20.66 -22.31
N VAL A 268 -3.21 21.44 -22.46
CA VAL A 268 -3.08 22.79 -21.92
C VAL A 268 -4.09 23.75 -22.56
N ARG A 269 -4.99 24.28 -21.73
CA ARG A 269 -6.08 25.20 -22.13
C ARG A 269 -6.15 26.36 -21.15
N LEU A 270 -5.82 27.57 -21.62
CA LEU A 270 -5.71 28.75 -20.75
C LEU A 270 -7.03 29.18 -20.11
N THR A 271 -8.17 28.86 -20.73
CA THR A 271 -9.51 29.14 -20.17
C THR A 271 -9.82 28.29 -18.95
N VAL A 272 -9.35 27.04 -18.92
CA VAL A 272 -9.50 26.14 -17.77
C VAL A 272 -8.70 26.66 -16.60
N ILE A 273 -7.43 26.99 -16.87
CA ILE A 273 -6.53 27.60 -15.89
C ILE A 273 -7.18 28.87 -15.33
N GLU A 274 -7.71 29.75 -16.17
CA GLU A 274 -8.40 30.96 -15.74
C GLU A 274 -9.59 30.68 -14.80
N GLU A 275 -10.50 29.77 -15.18
CA GLU A 275 -11.67 29.45 -14.34
C GLU A 275 -11.26 28.90 -12.97
N VAL A 276 -10.20 28.10 -12.93
CA VAL A 276 -9.66 27.55 -11.68
C VAL A 276 -8.94 28.60 -10.84
N LEU A 277 -8.13 29.48 -11.45
CA LEU A 277 -7.50 30.61 -10.74
C LEU A 277 -8.57 31.51 -10.10
N ILE A 278 -9.67 31.77 -10.80
CA ILE A 278 -10.83 32.52 -10.25
C ILE A 278 -11.47 31.78 -9.07
N ALA A 279 -11.58 30.44 -9.14
CA ALA A 279 -12.11 29.64 -8.05
C ALA A 279 -11.20 29.63 -6.81
N LEU A 280 -9.87 29.68 -7.01
CA LEU A 280 -8.87 29.69 -5.94
C LEU A 280 -8.74 31.05 -5.26
N MET A 281 -9.13 32.14 -5.92
CA MET A 281 -8.91 33.50 -5.44
C MET A 281 -9.49 33.77 -4.04
N GLU A 282 -10.65 33.21 -3.71
CA GLU A 282 -11.27 33.36 -2.38
C GLU A 282 -10.41 32.71 -1.28
N ILE A 283 -9.84 31.53 -1.55
CA ILE A 283 -8.96 30.82 -0.61
C ILE A 283 -7.65 31.59 -0.45
N LEU A 284 -7.06 32.06 -1.54
CA LEU A 284 -5.80 32.80 -1.50
C LEU A 284 -5.93 34.07 -0.67
N GLN A 285 -7.00 34.84 -0.90
CA GLN A 285 -7.28 36.02 -0.09
C GLN A 285 -7.49 35.66 1.39
N ALA A 286 -8.21 34.58 1.69
CA ALA A 286 -8.39 34.14 3.07
C ALA A 286 -7.04 33.78 3.73
N PHE A 287 -6.18 33.05 3.05
CA PHE A 287 -4.88 32.62 3.57
C PHE A 287 -3.88 33.77 3.68
N GLU A 288 -3.89 34.71 2.74
CA GLU A 288 -3.11 35.95 2.78
C GLU A 288 -3.49 36.79 4.01
N THR A 289 -4.80 36.93 4.32
CA THR A 289 -5.23 37.63 5.55
C THR A 289 -4.77 36.94 6.84
N TRP A 290 -4.38 35.67 6.75
CA TRP A 290 -3.85 34.91 7.87
C TRP A 290 -2.32 34.94 7.97
N ASN A 291 -1.63 35.58 7.02
CA ASN A 291 -0.17 35.48 6.83
C ASN A 291 0.31 34.04 6.57
N ALA A 292 -0.54 33.18 6.02
CA ALA A 292 -0.15 31.84 5.60
C ALA A 292 0.74 31.91 4.34
N SER A 293 1.64 30.95 4.17
CA SER A 293 2.36 30.78 2.90
C SER A 293 1.47 30.01 1.93
N VAL A 294 1.20 30.59 0.76
CA VAL A 294 0.50 29.89 -0.33
C VAL A 294 1.34 29.96 -1.59
N ALA A 295 1.50 28.82 -2.27
CA ALA A 295 2.15 28.73 -3.56
C ALA A 295 1.32 27.91 -4.55
N THR A 296 1.23 28.37 -5.78
CA THR A 296 0.49 27.72 -6.87
C THR A 296 1.46 27.40 -8.00
N LYS A 297 1.52 26.13 -8.38
CA LYS A 297 2.35 25.66 -9.51
C LYS A 297 1.49 25.05 -10.59
N GLY A 298 1.73 25.43 -11.83
CA GLY A 298 1.17 24.80 -13.02
C GLY A 298 2.14 23.77 -13.59
N PHE A 299 1.69 22.53 -13.70
CA PHE A 299 2.35 21.42 -14.38
C PHE A 299 1.61 21.23 -15.71
N LEU A 300 2.23 21.68 -16.79
CA LEU A 300 1.57 21.86 -18.10
C LEU A 300 1.80 20.69 -19.07
N ASP A 301 2.24 19.56 -18.55
CA ASP A 301 2.14 18.23 -19.16
C ASP A 301 2.23 17.23 -17.99
N SER A 302 1.30 16.28 -17.86
CA SER A 302 1.30 15.35 -16.72
C SER A 302 2.46 14.35 -16.77
N ASP A 303 3.01 14.14 -17.97
CA ASP A 303 3.95 13.05 -18.26
C ASP A 303 5.41 13.55 -18.19
N ALA A 304 5.61 14.87 -18.27
CA ALA A 304 6.90 15.53 -18.11
C ALA A 304 6.89 16.35 -16.81
N GLU A 305 7.58 15.85 -15.77
CA GLU A 305 7.83 16.64 -14.54
C GLU A 305 8.61 17.94 -14.80
N ASP A 306 9.08 18.17 -16.03
CA ASP A 306 9.95 19.27 -16.43
C ASP A 306 9.20 20.54 -16.89
N VAL A 307 7.90 20.46 -17.22
CA VAL A 307 7.11 21.62 -17.68
C VAL A 307 6.38 22.28 -16.50
N ILE A 308 7.17 22.83 -15.58
CA ILE A 308 6.66 23.52 -14.38
C ILE A 308 6.71 25.03 -14.54
N LYS A 309 5.57 25.67 -14.33
CA LYS A 309 5.43 27.12 -14.28
C LYS A 309 4.84 27.59 -12.96
N ASP A 310 5.53 28.50 -12.29
CA ASP A 310 4.95 29.24 -11.18
C ASP A 310 3.85 30.19 -11.72
N VAL A 311 2.67 30.12 -11.11
CA VAL A 311 1.48 30.88 -11.52
C VAL A 311 0.98 31.84 -10.44
N ASP A 312 1.75 32.05 -9.36
CA ASP A 312 1.34 32.94 -8.27
C ASP A 312 1.20 34.40 -8.73
N ASP A 313 2.06 34.86 -9.64
CA ASP A 313 1.97 36.21 -10.20
C ASP A 313 0.71 36.43 -11.05
N TYR A 314 0.00 35.35 -11.43
CA TYR A 314 -1.16 35.45 -12.33
C TYR A 314 -2.40 35.95 -11.61
N TYR A 315 -2.48 35.80 -10.29
CA TYR A 315 -3.57 36.38 -9.50
C TYR A 315 -3.56 37.91 -9.50
N ALA A 316 -2.38 38.52 -9.65
CA ALA A 316 -2.21 39.98 -9.69
C ALA A 316 -2.10 40.54 -11.11
N SER A 317 -1.81 39.71 -12.11
CA SER A 317 -1.56 40.13 -13.49
C SER A 317 -2.86 40.28 -14.30
N PRO A 318 -2.96 41.28 -15.20
CA PRO A 318 -4.07 41.35 -16.14
C PRO A 318 -4.17 40.08 -17.00
N GLN A 319 -5.40 39.65 -17.28
CA GLN A 319 -5.69 38.39 -17.99
C GLN A 319 -4.90 38.23 -19.29
N GLY A 320 -4.88 39.26 -20.13
CA GLY A 320 -4.15 39.22 -21.40
C GLY A 320 -2.63 39.08 -21.22
N THR A 321 -2.07 39.64 -20.15
CA THR A 321 -0.63 39.60 -19.87
C THR A 321 -0.19 38.22 -19.44
N TRP A 322 -0.85 37.61 -18.46
CA TRP A 322 -0.43 36.27 -18.01
C TRP A 322 -0.70 35.20 -19.06
N LYS A 323 -1.82 35.30 -19.82
CA LYS A 323 -2.07 34.37 -20.94
C LYS A 323 -0.98 34.45 -22.00
N MET A 324 -0.52 35.66 -22.35
CA MET A 324 0.60 35.83 -23.27
C MET A 324 1.88 35.20 -22.72
N ASN A 325 2.16 35.38 -21.42
CA ASN A 325 3.33 34.79 -20.77
C ASN A 325 3.30 33.25 -20.79
N ILE A 326 2.15 32.63 -20.51
CA ILE A 326 2.01 31.17 -20.61
C ILE A 326 2.18 30.74 -22.07
N ARG A 327 1.58 31.42 -23.05
CA ARG A 327 1.76 31.06 -24.47
C ARG A 327 3.22 31.10 -24.87
N GLN A 328 3.94 32.14 -24.48
CA GLN A 328 5.37 32.27 -24.79
C GLN A 328 6.19 31.17 -24.12
N TYR A 329 5.86 30.80 -22.89
CA TYR A 329 6.47 29.67 -22.18
C TYR A 329 6.20 28.33 -22.88
N LEU A 330 4.95 28.08 -23.29
CA LEU A 330 4.57 26.86 -24.01
C LEU A 330 5.26 26.75 -25.37
N VAL A 331 5.38 27.85 -26.12
CA VAL A 331 6.15 27.87 -27.37
C VAL A 331 7.61 27.50 -27.13
N GLN A 332 8.24 28.04 -26.07
CA GLN A 332 9.61 27.66 -25.71
C GLN A 332 9.72 26.20 -25.29
N ALA A 333 8.73 25.67 -24.58
CA ALA A 333 8.69 24.26 -24.18
C ALA A 333 8.51 23.33 -25.40
N LEU A 334 7.67 23.72 -26.36
CA LEU A 334 7.49 23.02 -27.63
C LEU A 334 8.78 23.03 -28.45
N ASP A 335 9.41 24.21 -28.61
CA ASP A 335 10.68 24.35 -29.33
C ASP A 335 11.83 23.54 -28.69
N ALA A 336 11.70 23.22 -27.40
CA ALA A 336 12.66 22.42 -26.64
C ALA A 336 12.27 20.94 -26.52
N ASP A 337 11.23 20.49 -27.24
CA ASP A 337 10.69 19.12 -27.20
C ASP A 337 10.30 18.64 -25.78
N LEU A 338 9.98 19.56 -24.87
CA LEU A 338 9.56 19.24 -23.48
C LEU A 338 8.07 18.90 -23.37
N ILE A 339 7.28 19.27 -24.36
CA ILE A 339 5.84 19.02 -24.44
C ILE A 339 5.51 18.65 -25.89
N LEU A 340 4.55 17.74 -26.06
CA LEU A 340 4.13 17.31 -27.39
C LEU A 340 3.20 18.35 -28.03
N ASP A 341 3.35 18.59 -29.33
CA ASP A 341 2.48 19.50 -30.12
C ASP A 341 0.98 19.24 -29.87
N ARG A 342 0.59 17.97 -29.74
CA ARG A 342 -0.80 17.56 -29.50
C ARG A 342 -1.36 18.01 -28.14
N HIS A 343 -0.52 18.23 -27.14
CA HIS A 343 -0.92 18.63 -25.78
C HIS A 343 -1.20 20.14 -25.68
N VAL A 344 -0.86 20.93 -26.72
CA VAL A 344 -0.99 22.39 -26.69
C VAL A 344 -2.14 22.89 -27.56
N HIS A 345 -3.26 23.25 -26.93
CA HIS A 345 -4.47 23.69 -27.64
C HIS A 345 -4.69 25.20 -27.53
N PHE A 346 -4.07 25.96 -28.44
CA PHE A 346 -4.33 27.41 -28.55
C PHE A 346 -5.67 27.75 -29.24
N PHE A 347 -6.26 26.79 -29.96
CA PHE A 347 -7.30 27.06 -30.97
C PHE A 347 -8.74 27.17 -30.45
N ASN A 348 -9.01 26.82 -29.20
CA ASN A 348 -10.38 26.72 -28.67
C ASN A 348 -10.68 27.66 -27.49
N GLU A 349 -9.84 28.66 -27.24
CA GLU A 349 -10.24 29.75 -26.37
C GLU A 349 -11.38 30.52 -27.04
N PRO A 350 -12.42 30.98 -26.32
CA PRO A 350 -13.43 31.88 -26.83
C PRO A 350 -12.75 33.23 -27.10
N SER A 351 -11.96 33.30 -28.16
CA SER A 351 -11.67 34.55 -28.81
C SER A 351 -13.02 35.14 -29.21
N GLN A 352 -13.13 36.46 -29.21
CA GLN A 352 -14.38 37.20 -29.48
C GLN A 352 -15.02 36.88 -30.86
N HIS A 353 -14.48 35.92 -31.61
CA HIS A 353 -14.87 35.54 -32.97
C HIS A 353 -15.19 34.04 -33.16
N VAL A 354 -15.09 33.18 -32.13
CA VAL A 354 -15.53 31.77 -32.23
C VAL A 354 -17.01 31.69 -31.90
N SER A 355 -17.83 31.13 -32.79
CA SER A 355 -19.24 30.88 -32.48
C SER A 355 -19.37 29.90 -31.30
N ASP A 356 -20.32 30.14 -30.39
CA ASP A 356 -20.62 29.26 -29.25
C ASP A 356 -20.70 27.77 -29.64
N ARG A 357 -21.22 27.52 -30.85
CA ARG A 357 -21.33 26.20 -31.45
C ARG A 357 -19.96 25.56 -31.67
N ASN A 358 -19.04 26.26 -32.33
CA ASN A 358 -17.70 25.72 -32.59
C ASN A 358 -16.91 25.54 -31.29
N PHE A 359 -17.11 26.45 -30.33
CA PHE A 359 -16.49 26.34 -29.00
C PHE A 359 -16.93 25.05 -28.28
N ILE A 360 -18.23 24.80 -28.13
CA ILE A 360 -18.73 23.63 -27.39
C ILE A 360 -18.39 22.32 -28.11
N HIS A 361 -18.35 22.34 -29.43
CA HIS A 361 -18.03 21.15 -30.22
C HIS A 361 -16.52 20.89 -30.34
N GLY A 362 -15.66 21.92 -30.24
CA GLY A 362 -14.21 21.79 -30.15
C GLY A 362 -13.68 21.69 -28.72
N MET A 363 -14.56 21.78 -27.71
CA MET A 363 -14.21 21.68 -26.29
C MET A 363 -13.71 20.29 -25.92
N TRP A 364 -14.04 19.27 -26.68
CA TRP A 364 -13.71 17.86 -26.45
C TRP A 364 -12.97 17.32 -27.66
N ASP A 365 -11.76 16.81 -27.47
CA ASP A 365 -11.16 15.95 -28.47
C ASP A 365 -11.84 14.57 -28.42
N GLU A 366 -11.88 13.86 -29.55
CA GLU A 366 -12.47 12.52 -29.62
C GLU A 366 -11.65 11.52 -28.77
N SER A 367 -10.32 11.73 -28.71
CA SER A 367 -9.36 10.99 -27.88
C SER A 367 -9.51 11.19 -26.37
N GLU A 368 -10.20 12.24 -25.93
CA GLU A 368 -10.37 12.58 -24.51
C GLU A 368 -11.61 11.92 -23.87
N ASN A 369 -12.46 11.24 -24.65
CA ASN A 369 -13.68 10.60 -24.13
C ASN A 369 -13.42 9.19 -23.58
N GLU A 370 -12.32 8.57 -23.97
CA GLU A 370 -11.85 7.33 -23.37
C GLU A 370 -11.03 7.69 -22.14
N TYR A 371 -11.17 6.89 -21.09
CA TYR A 371 -10.52 7.10 -19.82
C TYR A 371 -9.01 7.22 -20.03
N THR A 372 -8.48 8.44 -20.17
CA THR A 372 -7.06 8.74 -19.98
C THR A 372 -6.77 8.66 -18.48
N THR A 373 -7.03 7.49 -17.91
CA THR A 373 -6.40 7.04 -16.70
C THR A 373 -4.94 6.87 -17.06
N ASP A 374 -4.05 7.53 -16.32
CA ASP A 374 -2.60 7.28 -16.27
C ASP A 374 -2.21 5.77 -16.15
N GLU A 375 -3.18 4.86 -16.04
CA GLU A 375 -3.01 3.41 -15.96
C GLU A 375 -2.67 2.74 -17.31
N GLU A 376 -2.81 3.41 -18.45
CA GLU A 376 -2.51 2.81 -19.77
C GLU A 376 -1.06 2.98 -20.26
N ASP A 377 -0.24 3.84 -19.64
CA ASP A 377 1.12 4.15 -20.14
C ASP A 377 2.27 3.56 -19.28
N ASP A 378 1.98 2.89 -18.15
CA ASP A 378 3.00 2.15 -17.36
C ASP A 378 3.46 0.84 -18.06
N ASP A 379 2.76 0.40 -19.12
CA ASP A 379 3.07 -0.84 -19.87
C ASP A 379 3.92 -0.60 -21.15
N ARG A 380 4.50 0.60 -21.32
CA ARG A 380 5.41 0.91 -22.45
C ARG A 380 6.89 0.72 -22.14
N SER A 381 7.24 -0.24 -21.27
CA SER A 381 8.62 -0.69 -21.13
C SER A 381 8.99 -1.68 -22.24
N GLU A 382 9.93 -1.25 -23.09
CA GLU A 382 11.02 -2.08 -23.63
C GLU A 382 10.62 -3.29 -24.52
N ASP A 383 10.29 -3.04 -25.79
CA ASP A 383 10.29 -4.10 -26.82
C ASP A 383 10.72 -3.52 -28.19
N GLU A 384 11.81 -2.74 -28.23
CA GLU A 384 12.55 -2.46 -29.48
C GLU A 384 14.06 -2.35 -29.19
N GLU A 385 14.70 -3.42 -28.72
CA GLU A 385 16.15 -3.59 -28.88
C GLU A 385 16.44 -4.61 -29.98
N SER A 386 16.67 -4.05 -31.17
CA SER A 386 17.70 -4.43 -32.15
C SER A 386 18.21 -5.87 -32.14
N GLU A 387 17.80 -6.62 -33.18
CA GLU A 387 18.59 -7.72 -33.73
C GLU A 387 19.89 -7.14 -34.30
N GLU A 388 20.98 -7.15 -33.53
CA GLU A 388 22.34 -7.03 -34.06
C GLU A 388 23.10 -8.34 -33.86
N ASP A 389 23.45 -8.93 -35.00
CA ASP A 389 24.41 -10.00 -35.18
C ASP A 389 25.75 -9.68 -34.51
N GLU A 390 26.28 -10.60 -33.69
CA GLU A 390 27.73 -10.72 -33.55
C GLU A 390 28.17 -12.14 -33.16
N ASP A 391 28.72 -12.83 -34.17
CA ASP A 391 29.55 -14.02 -34.03
C ASP A 391 30.74 -13.77 -33.09
N SER A 392 30.97 -14.67 -32.12
CA SER A 392 32.35 -15.08 -31.85
C SER A 392 32.43 -16.44 -31.16
N GLU A 393 33.12 -17.35 -31.85
CA GLU A 393 33.73 -18.56 -31.32
C GLU A 393 34.66 -18.21 -30.13
N TYR A 394 34.58 -18.97 -29.03
CA TYR A 394 35.81 -19.51 -28.41
C TYR A 394 35.54 -20.79 -27.63
N SER A 395 36.33 -21.79 -28.00
CA SER A 395 36.43 -23.15 -27.48
C SER A 395 37.16 -23.20 -26.13
N SER A 396 36.82 -24.17 -25.27
CA SER A 396 37.79 -25.06 -24.59
C SER A 396 37.18 -25.80 -23.38
N ASP A 397 37.14 -27.13 -23.51
CA ASP A 397 37.38 -28.20 -22.52
C ASP A 397 37.44 -27.91 -21.02
N SER A 398 36.72 -28.72 -20.23
CA SER A 398 37.27 -29.75 -19.32
C SER A 398 36.12 -30.37 -18.51
N GLU A 399 35.80 -31.66 -18.70
CA GLU A 399 36.35 -32.84 -18.01
C GLU A 399 35.70 -33.15 -16.64
N LEU A 400 35.22 -34.40 -16.54
CA LEU A 400 35.07 -35.27 -15.36
C LEU A 400 33.80 -35.19 -14.49
N GLY A 401 33.11 -36.35 -14.42
CA GLY A 401 32.93 -37.00 -13.11
C GLY A 401 31.58 -37.66 -12.83
N VAL A 402 31.47 -38.95 -13.21
CA VAL A 402 30.63 -40.03 -12.64
C VAL A 402 29.11 -39.96 -12.84
#